data_AF-A0A7U9S6W6-F1
#
_entry.id   AF-A0A7U9S6W6-F1
#
_cell.length_a   1.000
_cell.length_b   1.000
_cell.length_c   1.000
_cell.angle_alpha   90.00
_cell.angle_beta   90.00
_cell.angle_gamma   90.00
#
_symmetry.space_group_name_H-M   'P 1'
#
loop_
_entity.id
_entity.type
_entity.pdbx_description
1 polymer ?
#
loop_
_entity_poly.entity_id
_entity_poly.type
_entity_poly.pdbx_seq_one_letter_code
_entity_poly.pdbx_strand_id
1 'polypeptide(L)'
;MEEKIQKLYCSIRDIGATFLIYHKRNNVEEIKKIMPEIQEFILWFLEENKFGIEDELYWDMRCNLLNILEDIVQALEQHDVVLLHDAATNGLLEYLGLFTDLEQEESTDDNV
;
A
#
# COMPACT_ATOMS: atom_id res chain seq x y z
N MET A 1 5.96 12.88 -8.64
CA MET A 1 5.84 11.74 -7.70
C MET A 1 4.39 11.54 -7.32
N GLU A 2 3.67 12.60 -6.96
CA GLU A 2 2.23 12.63 -6.74
C GLU A 2 1.40 11.77 -7.72
N GLU A 3 1.50 12.01 -9.04
CA GLU A 3 0.78 11.17 -10.03
C GLU A 3 1.13 9.67 -9.95
N LYS A 4 2.38 9.33 -9.60
CA LYS A 4 2.81 7.94 -9.44
C LYS A 4 2.22 7.32 -8.19
N ILE A 5 2.20 8.07 -7.09
CA ILE A 5 1.56 7.65 -5.84
C ILE A 5 0.08 7.40 -6.06
N GLN A 6 -0.61 8.30 -6.76
CA GLN A 6 -2.04 8.14 -7.06
C GLN A 6 -2.31 6.92 -7.95
N LYS A 7 -1.47 6.67 -8.95
CA LYS A 7 -1.56 5.45 -9.78
C LYS A 7 -1.31 4.18 -8.97
N LEU A 8 -0.33 4.21 -8.07
CA LEU A 8 0.01 3.08 -7.21
C LEU A 8 -1.13 2.78 -6.21
N TYR A 9 -1.67 3.84 -5.59
CA TYR A 9 -2.84 3.76 -4.72
C TYR A 9 -4.01 3.08 -5.44
N CYS A 10 -4.40 3.58 -6.61
CA CYS A 10 -5.50 3.00 -7.39
C CYS A 10 -5.24 1.54 -7.75
N SER A 11 -4.00 1.20 -8.13
CA SER A 11 -3.62 -0.17 -8.49
C SER A 11 -3.77 -1.13 -7.31
N ILE A 12 -3.26 -0.78 -6.13
CA ILE A 12 -3.36 -1.61 -4.93
C ILE A 12 -4.82 -1.72 -4.46
N ARG A 13 -5.57 -0.62 -4.47
CA ARG A 13 -7.01 -0.61 -4.17
C ARG A 13 -7.78 -1.57 -5.07
N ASP A 14 -7.56 -1.51 -6.37
CA ASP A 14 -8.27 -2.33 -7.36
C ASP A 14 -7.89 -3.83 -7.23
N ILE A 15 -6.63 -4.14 -6.90
CA ILE A 15 -6.19 -5.49 -6.55
C ILE A 15 -6.88 -5.99 -5.27
N GLY A 16 -6.96 -5.15 -4.24
CA GLY A 16 -7.65 -5.43 -2.99
C GLY A 16 -9.14 -5.73 -3.18
N ALA A 17 -9.83 -4.87 -3.93
CA ALA A 17 -11.23 -5.06 -4.31
C ALA A 17 -11.43 -6.38 -5.08
N THR A 18 -10.53 -6.69 -6.01
CA THR A 18 -10.52 -7.95 -6.76
C THR A 18 -10.40 -9.19 -5.87
N PHE A 19 -9.60 -9.09 -4.80
CA PHE A 19 -9.40 -10.16 -3.82
C PHE A 19 -10.60 -10.35 -2.88
N LEU A 20 -11.15 -9.26 -2.33
CA LEU A 20 -12.23 -9.31 -1.35
C LEU A 20 -13.62 -9.52 -1.98
N ILE A 21 -13.96 -8.71 -2.98
CA ILE A 21 -15.31 -8.66 -3.56
C ILE A 21 -15.51 -9.79 -4.56
N TYR A 22 -14.50 -10.03 -5.41
CA TYR A 22 -14.60 -11.01 -6.50
C TYR A 22 -13.93 -12.35 -6.17
N HIS A 23 -13.36 -12.50 -4.97
CA HIS A 23 -12.67 -13.69 -4.49
C HIS A 23 -11.58 -14.24 -5.43
N LYS A 24 -10.99 -13.37 -6.26
CA LYS A 24 -9.90 -13.77 -7.17
C LYS A 24 -8.58 -13.75 -6.41
N ARG A 25 -7.92 -14.91 -6.34
CA ARG A 25 -6.64 -15.12 -5.63
C ARG A 25 -5.42 -14.92 -6.54
N ASN A 26 -5.47 -13.95 -7.46
CA ASN A 26 -4.37 -13.60 -8.35
C ASN A 26 -3.52 -12.41 -7.85
N ASN A 27 -3.73 -11.97 -6.60
CA ASN A 27 -3.02 -10.84 -6.01
C ASN A 27 -1.49 -11.02 -6.02
N VAL A 28 -0.98 -12.25 -5.92
CA VAL A 28 0.47 -12.53 -6.07
C VAL A 28 1.00 -12.03 -7.41
N GLU A 29 0.35 -12.36 -8.52
CA GLU A 29 0.82 -11.99 -9.85
C GLU A 29 0.59 -10.51 -10.15
N GLU A 30 -0.50 -9.91 -9.64
CA GLU A 30 -0.74 -8.48 -9.82
C GLU A 30 0.21 -7.61 -8.99
N ILE A 31 0.47 -7.97 -7.72
CA ILE A 31 1.43 -7.24 -6.88
C ILE A 31 2.85 -7.35 -7.44
N LYS A 32 3.27 -8.51 -7.96
CA LYS A 32 4.58 -8.66 -8.62
C LYS A 32 4.79 -7.66 -9.75
N LYS A 33 3.74 -7.36 -10.54
CA LYS A 33 3.84 -6.41 -11.67
C LYS A 33 4.09 -4.98 -11.22
N ILE A 34 3.56 -4.59 -10.06
CA ILE A 34 3.66 -3.24 -9.52
C ILE A 34 4.75 -3.10 -8.45
N MET A 35 5.56 -4.14 -8.24
CA MET A 35 6.66 -4.12 -7.28
C MET A 35 7.67 -2.99 -7.54
N PRO A 36 8.06 -2.67 -8.79
CA PRO A 36 8.94 -1.53 -9.06
C PRO A 36 8.38 -0.20 -8.54
N GLU A 37 7.08 0.02 -8.69
CA GLU A 37 6.38 1.22 -8.23
C GLU A 37 6.31 1.28 -6.70
N ILE A 38 6.06 0.13 -6.04
CA ILE A 38 6.13 0.00 -4.58
C ILE A 38 7.53 0.40 -4.07
N GLN A 39 8.58 -0.16 -4.68
CA GLN A 39 9.96 0.15 -4.31
C GLN A 39 10.32 1.62 -4.57
N GLU A 40 9.88 2.19 -5.70
CA GLU A 40 10.08 3.59 -6.02
C GLU A 40 9.46 4.51 -4.96
N PHE A 41 8.22 4.23 -4.54
CA PHE A 41 7.54 4.98 -3.48
C PHE A 41 8.30 4.90 -2.15
N ILE A 42 8.67 3.69 -1.72
CA ILE A 42 9.36 3.49 -0.44
C ILE A 42 10.70 4.22 -0.44
N LEU A 43 11.52 4.07 -1.49
CA LEU A 43 12.79 4.79 -1.60
C LEU A 43 12.60 6.30 -1.57
N TRP A 44 11.60 6.81 -2.28
CA TRP A 44 11.26 8.24 -2.27
C TRP A 44 10.87 8.75 -0.89
N PHE A 45 10.11 7.97 -0.12
CA PHE A 45 9.72 8.31 1.26
C PHE A 45 10.91 8.26 2.21
N LEU A 46 11.79 7.27 2.08
CA LEU A 46 12.95 7.07 2.97
C LEU A 46 14.10 8.07 2.74
N GLU A 47 14.18 8.66 1.54
CA GLU A 47 15.31 9.50 1.09
C GLU A 47 15.66 10.63 2.07
N GLU A 48 14.67 11.39 2.51
CA GLU A 48 14.82 12.43 3.55
C GLU A 48 13.44 12.79 4.13
N ASN A 49 13.42 13.44 5.30
CA ASN A 49 12.20 13.91 5.93
C ASN A 49 11.65 15.18 5.24
N LYS A 50 11.13 15.00 4.02
CA LYS A 50 10.64 16.08 3.13
C LYS A 50 9.42 16.83 3.69
N PHE A 51 8.73 16.21 4.65
CA PHE A 51 7.44 16.68 5.18
C PHE A 51 7.57 17.43 6.51
N GLY A 52 8.78 17.51 7.07
CA GLY A 52 9.00 18.12 8.39
C GLY A 52 8.26 17.38 9.50
N ILE A 53 8.13 16.06 9.36
CA ILE A 53 7.57 15.18 10.39
C ILE A 53 8.52 15.22 11.60
N GLU A 54 7.99 15.07 12.81
CA GLU A 54 8.84 14.96 14.00
C GLU A 54 9.78 13.74 13.88
N ASP A 55 11.03 13.85 14.34
CA ASP A 55 12.09 12.88 14.01
C ASP A 55 11.83 11.46 14.53
N GLU A 56 11.29 11.33 15.75
CA GLU A 56 10.90 10.02 16.32
C GLU A 56 9.74 9.41 15.52
N LEU A 57 8.69 10.19 15.23
CA LEU A 57 7.58 9.77 14.41
C LEU A 57 8.03 9.37 12.99
N TYR A 58 8.91 10.15 12.37
CA TYR A 58 9.45 9.84 11.05
C TYR A 58 10.28 8.55 11.08
N TRP A 59 11.08 8.34 12.14
CA TRP A 59 11.78 7.07 12.34
C TRP A 59 10.82 5.88 12.42
N ASP A 60 9.77 5.98 13.23
CA ASP A 60 8.76 4.92 13.39
C ASP A 60 8.02 4.64 12.08
N MET A 61 7.65 5.69 11.33
CA MET A 61 7.03 5.55 10.03
C MET A 61 7.92 4.81 9.02
N ARG A 62 9.23 5.09 9.02
CA ARG A 62 10.20 4.39 8.15
C ARG A 62 10.34 2.92 8.53
N CYS A 63 10.45 2.62 9.82
CA CYS A 63 10.52 1.23 10.30
C CYS A 63 9.27 0.45 9.91
N ASN A 64 8.09 1.03 10.11
CA ASN A 64 6.84 0.38 9.77
C ASN A 64 6.70 0.15 8.24
N LEU A 65 7.07 1.13 7.41
CA LEU A 65 7.03 0.97 5.95
C LEU A 65 7.99 -0.12 5.45
N LEU A 66 9.15 -0.27 6.09
CA LEU A 66 10.09 -1.36 5.79
C LEU A 66 9.55 -2.73 6.23
N ASN A 67 8.89 -2.83 7.39
CA ASN A 67 8.24 -4.07 7.82
C ASN A 67 7.13 -4.48 6.85
N ILE A 68 6.30 -3.53 6.40
CA ILE A 68 5.27 -3.79 5.38
C ILE A 68 5.90 -4.33 4.09
N LEU A 69 7.02 -3.75 3.64
CA LEU A 69 7.73 -4.27 2.46
C LEU A 69 8.25 -5.68 2.68
N GLU A 70 8.81 -5.96 3.86
CA GLU A 70 9.26 -7.29 4.22
C GLU A 70 8.10 -8.30 4.19
N ASP A 71 6.95 -7.97 4.75
CA ASP A 71 5.75 -8.83 4.73
C ASP A 71 5.28 -9.09 3.30
N ILE A 72 5.28 -8.07 2.42
CA ILE A 72 4.96 -8.23 0.99
C ILE A 72 5.94 -9.21 0.34
N VAL A 73 7.26 -9.04 0.56
CA VAL A 73 8.27 -9.92 -0.05
C VAL A 73 8.13 -11.36 0.47
N GLN A 74 7.99 -11.55 1.77
CA GLN A 74 7.80 -12.87 2.38
C GLN A 74 6.53 -13.55 1.84
N ALA A 75 5.43 -12.80 1.72
CA ALA A 75 4.18 -13.32 1.18
C ALA A 75 4.29 -13.70 -0.30
N LEU A 76 5.05 -12.94 -1.09
CA LEU A 76 5.32 -13.28 -2.50
C LEU A 76 6.17 -14.55 -2.65
N GLU A 77 7.20 -14.73 -1.81
CA GLU A 77 8.03 -15.93 -1.82
C GLU A 77 7.22 -17.17 -1.42
N GLN A 78 6.41 -17.05 -0.38
CA GLN A 78 5.60 -18.15 0.17
C GLN A 78 4.28 -18.37 -0.59
N HIS A 79 3.95 -17.48 -1.53
CA HIS A 79 2.64 -17.43 -2.20
C HIS A 79 1.48 -17.31 -1.19
N ASP A 80 1.70 -16.62 -0.08
CA ASP A 80 0.69 -16.35 0.94
C ASP A 80 -0.22 -15.21 0.48
N VAL A 81 -1.35 -15.59 -0.11
CA VAL A 81 -2.32 -14.64 -0.66
C VAL A 81 -3.01 -13.81 0.42
N VAL A 82 -3.06 -14.27 1.68
CA VAL A 82 -3.73 -13.56 2.79
C VAL A 82 -2.80 -12.52 3.37
N LEU A 83 -1.57 -12.90 3.70
CA LEU A 83 -0.55 -11.97 4.17
C LEU A 83 -0.27 -10.90 3.11
N LEU A 84 -0.19 -11.29 1.83
CA LEU A 84 0.03 -10.34 0.75
C LEU A 84 -1.09 -9.32 0.62
N HIS A 85 -2.34 -9.77 0.80
CA HIS A 85 -3.47 -8.85 0.78
C HIS A 85 -3.38 -7.88 1.95
N ASP A 86 -3.18 -8.39 3.18
CA ASP A 86 -3.08 -7.58 4.38
C ASP A 86 -1.97 -6.53 4.29
N ALA A 87 -0.74 -6.96 3.98
CA ALA A 87 0.40 -6.05 3.87
C ALA A 87 0.22 -5.00 2.74
N ALA A 88 -0.38 -5.38 1.61
CA ALA A 88 -0.61 -4.44 0.52
C ALA A 88 -1.77 -3.45 0.80
N THR A 89 -2.93 -3.94 1.27
CA THR A 89 -4.15 -3.11 1.37
C THR A 89 -4.39 -2.51 2.73
N ASN A 90 -4.02 -3.21 3.81
CA ASN A 90 -4.15 -2.69 5.17
C ASN A 90 -2.83 -2.09 5.68
N GLY A 91 -1.70 -2.39 5.01
CA GLY A 91 -0.42 -1.75 5.26
C GLY A 91 -0.14 -0.60 4.28
N LEU A 92 0.29 -0.94 3.07
CA LEU A 92 0.85 0.02 2.12
C LEU A 92 -0.19 1.02 1.58
N LEU A 93 -1.42 0.57 1.30
CA LEU A 93 -2.47 1.46 0.77
C LEU A 93 -2.84 2.57 1.76
N GLU A 94 -2.86 2.29 3.07
CA GLU A 94 -3.10 3.29 4.11
C GLU A 94 -2.01 4.37 4.10
N TYR A 95 -0.74 3.97 3.93
CA TYR A 95 0.37 4.90 3.78
C TYR A 95 0.25 5.77 2.53
N LEU A 96 -0.09 5.16 1.39
CA LEU A 96 -0.29 5.90 0.14
C LEU A 96 -1.45 6.90 0.28
N GLY A 97 -2.48 6.55 1.05
CA GLY A 97 -3.62 7.42 1.37
C GLY A 97 -3.23 8.75 2.02
N LEU A 98 -2.12 8.80 2.77
CA LEU A 98 -1.60 10.04 3.37
C LEU A 98 -1.14 11.07 2.34
N PHE A 99 -0.92 10.65 1.09
CA PHE A 99 -0.35 11.46 0.00
C PHE A 99 -1.31 11.61 -1.18
N THR A 100 -2.55 11.11 -1.08
CA THR A 100 -3.55 11.21 -2.13
C THR A 100 -4.72 12.07 -1.68
N ASP A 101 -5.11 13.04 -2.52
CA ASP A 101 -6.30 13.89 -2.30
C ASP A 101 -7.63 13.17 -2.61
N LEU A 102 -7.63 11.84 -2.59
CA LEU A 102 -8.88 11.09 -2.68
C LEU A 102 -9.60 11.31 -1.35
N GLU A 103 -10.55 12.25 -1.36
CA GLU A 103 -11.56 12.40 -0.31
C GLU A 103 -11.97 10.99 0.14
N GLN A 104 -11.88 10.74 1.45
CA GLN A 104 -12.34 9.48 2.01
C GLN A 104 -13.80 9.31 1.57
N GLU A 105 -14.06 8.41 0.63
CA GLU A 105 -15.40 7.91 0.34
C GLU A 105 -15.84 7.01 1.51
N GLU A 106 -15.89 7.57 2.72
CA GLU A 106 -16.83 7.14 3.74
C GLU A 106 -18.16 7.82 3.45
N SER A 107 -18.85 7.35 2.40
CA SER A 107 -20.31 7.38 2.44
C SER A 107 -20.77 6.03 2.99
N THR A 108 -20.91 5.97 4.31
CA THR A 108 -21.84 5.04 4.95
C THR A 108 -23.22 5.30 4.37
N ASP A 109 -23.65 4.46 3.42
CA ASP A 109 -25.07 4.32 3.09
C ASP A 109 -25.59 3.05 3.78
N ASP A 110 -25.65 3.11 5.12
CA ASP A 110 -26.55 2.28 5.89
C ASP A 110 -27.96 2.85 5.75
N ASN A 111 -28.63 2.52 4.64
CA ASN A 111 -30.09 2.61 4.51
C ASN A 111 -30.62 1.67 3.41
N VAL A 112 -30.81 0.38 3.75
CA VAL A 112 -31.98 -0.42 3.30
C VAL A 112 -32.40 -1.40 4.40
#